data_AF-A0A835NPG6-F1
#
_entry.id   AF-A0A835NPG6-F1
#
_cell.length_a   1.000
_cell.length_b   1.000
_cell.length_c   1.000
_cell.angle_alpha   90.00
_cell.angle_beta   90.00
_cell.angle_gamma   90.00
#
_symmetry.space_group_name_H-M   'P 1'
#
loop_
_entity.id
_entity.type
_entity.pdbx_description
1 polymer ?
#
loop_
_entity_poly.entity_id
_entity_poly.type
_entity_poly.pdbx_seq_one_letter_code
_entity_poly.pdbx_strand_id
1 'polypeptide(L)'
;MAEVTGIVLKSDRSILNDKLSLFSFTTGGSQEMYSKGSISGDIRYVLWPMQHGIMHFCGVKVLEPHICYAPENVSEEKRKEMLTAWTQRLKTLWKEEPIDCSPEWF
;
A
#
# COMPACT_ATOMS: atom_id res chain seq x y z
N MET A 1 0.70 -20.77 36.08
CA MET A 1 1.36 -19.49 35.78
C MET A 1 1.49 -19.41 34.27
N ALA A 2 0.65 -18.61 33.60
CA ALA A 2 0.78 -18.42 32.17
C ALA A 2 1.93 -17.43 31.93
N GLU A 3 3.00 -17.87 31.29
CA GLU A 3 4.00 -16.95 30.75
C GLU A 3 3.32 -16.10 29.67
N VAL A 4 3.11 -14.82 29.97
CA VAL A 4 2.91 -13.83 28.92
C VAL A 4 4.27 -13.65 28.26
N THR A 5 4.60 -14.51 27.31
CA THR A 5 5.69 -14.27 26.38
C THR A 5 5.25 -13.08 25.55
N GLY A 6 5.70 -11.88 25.93
CA GLY A 6 5.52 -10.70 25.10
C GLY A 6 6.10 -11.02 23.73
N ILE A 7 5.24 -11.08 22.71
CA ILE A 7 5.68 -11.25 21.34
C ILE A 7 6.41 -9.95 20.98
N VAL A 8 7.73 -9.96 21.14
CA VAL A 8 8.59 -8.93 20.57
C VAL A 8 8.57 -9.19 19.06
N LEU A 9 7.59 -8.59 18.37
CA LEU A 9 7.55 -8.52 16.91
C LEU A 9 8.69 -7.61 16.46
N LYS A 10 9.88 -8.17 16.38
CA LYS A 10 10.95 -7.64 15.55
C LYS A 10 10.64 -8.11 14.13
N SER A 11 10.60 -7.22 13.13
CA SER A 11 10.06 -7.58 11.80
C SER A 11 10.80 -8.77 11.17
N ASP A 12 12.06 -8.98 11.51
CA ASP A 12 12.89 -10.13 11.13
C ASP A 12 12.47 -11.47 11.75
N ARG A 13 11.58 -11.49 12.75
CA ARG A 13 11.13 -12.69 13.48
C ARG A 13 9.63 -12.92 13.47
N SER A 14 8.88 -12.19 12.63
CA SER A 14 7.44 -12.38 12.53
C SER A 14 7.07 -13.67 11.77
N ILE A 15 5.95 -14.28 12.16
CA ILE A 15 5.37 -15.44 11.47
C ILE A 15 4.84 -15.11 10.06
N LEU A 16 4.79 -13.82 9.68
CA LEU A 16 4.25 -13.36 8.39
C LEU A 16 5.32 -12.98 7.36
N ASN A 17 6.60 -13.30 7.60
CA ASN A 17 7.73 -12.87 6.76
C ASN A 17 7.68 -13.34 5.29
N ASP A 18 6.94 -14.41 5.01
CA ASP A 18 6.74 -14.94 3.65
C ASP A 18 5.42 -14.47 3.00
N LYS A 19 4.70 -13.55 3.65
CA LYS A 19 3.45 -13.01 3.12
C LYS A 19 3.72 -11.73 2.34
N LEU A 20 2.93 -11.55 1.28
CA LEU A 20 2.84 -10.31 0.52
C LEU A 20 1.55 -9.59 0.91
N SER A 21 1.62 -8.27 1.01
CA SER A 21 0.46 -7.39 1.12
C SER A 21 0.43 -6.40 -0.02
N LEU A 22 -0.78 -6.00 -0.39
CA LEU A 22 -1.03 -4.97 -1.38
C LEU A 22 -2.22 -4.14 -0.91
N PHE A 23 -2.06 -2.82 -0.97
CA PHE A 23 -3.16 -1.88 -0.75
C PHE A 23 -3.78 -1.52 -2.10
N SER A 24 -5.06 -1.83 -2.27
CA SER A 24 -5.85 -1.42 -3.44
C SER A 24 -7.03 -0.60 -2.96
N PHE A 25 -7.06 0.70 -3.27
CA PHE A 25 -8.13 1.58 -2.81
C PHE A 25 -8.39 2.73 -3.78
N THR A 26 -9.51 3.41 -3.54
CA THR A 26 -9.94 4.60 -4.27
C THR A 26 -9.88 5.81 -3.36
N THR A 27 -9.64 6.98 -3.92
CA THR A 27 -9.73 8.26 -3.18
C THR A 27 -10.88 9.10 -3.70
N GLY A 28 -11.42 9.98 -2.85
CA GLY A 28 -12.31 11.05 -3.33
C GLY A 28 -11.55 12.16 -4.06
N GLY A 29 -10.34 12.48 -3.58
CA GLY A 29 -9.46 13.49 -4.17
C GLY A 29 -8.70 12.99 -5.41
N SER A 30 -8.32 13.92 -6.29
CA SER A 30 -7.53 13.64 -7.48
C SER A 30 -6.06 13.37 -7.11
N GLN A 31 -5.26 12.91 -8.08
CA GLN A 31 -3.84 12.66 -7.84
C GLN A 31 -3.09 13.95 -7.47
N GLU A 32 -3.47 15.08 -8.06
CA GLU A 32 -2.87 16.40 -7.78
C GLU A 32 -3.14 16.83 -6.34
N MET A 33 -4.31 16.49 -5.77
CA MET A 33 -4.60 16.76 -4.37
C MET A 33 -3.66 16.02 -3.43
N TYR A 34 -3.08 14.90 -3.86
CA TYR A 34 -2.12 14.11 -3.06
C TYR A 34 -0.68 14.23 -3.56
N SER A 35 -0.34 15.37 -4.19
CA SER A 35 1.02 15.64 -4.65
C SER A 35 1.84 16.38 -3.59
N LYS A 36 3.17 16.27 -3.65
CA LYS A 36 4.06 16.99 -2.73
C LYS A 36 3.81 18.50 -2.81
N GLY A 37 3.41 19.10 -1.68
CA GLY A 37 3.11 20.53 -1.57
C GLY A 37 1.62 20.90 -1.76
N SER A 38 0.75 19.93 -2.04
CA SER A 38 -0.69 20.13 -2.01
C SER A 38 -1.23 20.26 -0.58
N ILE A 39 -2.50 20.65 -0.44
CA ILE A 39 -3.17 20.76 0.87
C ILE A 39 -3.28 19.41 1.61
N SER A 40 -3.43 18.29 0.88
CA SER A 40 -3.50 16.96 1.48
C SER A 40 -2.14 16.30 1.66
N GLY A 41 -1.07 16.90 1.11
CA GLY A 41 0.28 16.36 1.13
C GLY A 41 0.45 15.16 0.21
N ASP A 42 1.66 14.59 0.23
CA ASP A 42 1.97 13.39 -0.57
C ASP A 42 1.13 12.19 -0.09
N ILE A 43 0.56 11.43 -1.03
CA ILE A 43 -0.19 10.19 -0.73
C ILE A 43 0.61 9.22 0.15
N ARG A 44 1.94 9.23 0.03
CA ARG A 44 2.85 8.39 0.82
C ARG A 44 2.73 8.65 2.33
N TYR A 45 2.41 9.87 2.76
CA TYR A 45 2.17 10.16 4.17
C TYR A 45 0.93 9.44 4.72
N VAL A 46 -0.10 9.27 3.90
CA VAL A 46 -1.29 8.49 4.26
C VAL A 46 -0.97 7.01 4.33
N LEU A 47 -0.09 6.54 3.45
CA LEU A 47 0.29 5.13 3.35
C LEU A 47 1.24 4.66 4.45
N TRP A 48 2.12 5.54 4.95
CA TRP A 48 3.17 5.18 5.91
C TRP A 48 2.65 4.40 7.15
N PRO A 49 1.62 4.86 7.89
CA PRO A 49 1.14 4.13 9.06
C PRO A 49 0.63 2.73 8.73
N MET A 50 0.04 2.53 7.55
CA MET A 50 -0.53 1.25 7.15
C MET A 50 0.52 0.30 6.57
N GLN A 51 1.35 0.79 5.65
CA GLN A 51 2.38 -0.01 5.00
C GLN A 51 3.55 -0.28 5.93
N HIS A 52 4.16 0.76 6.50
CA HIS A 52 5.29 0.60 7.41
C HIS A 52 4.82 0.19 8.81
N GLY A 53 3.90 0.95 9.39
CA GLY A 53 3.51 0.81 10.80
C GLY A 53 2.74 -0.47 11.14
N ILE A 54 2.02 -1.06 10.17
CA ILE A 54 1.24 -2.29 10.39
C ILE A 54 1.85 -3.45 9.61
N MET A 55 1.89 -3.38 8.28
CA MET A 55 2.27 -4.54 7.46
C MET A 55 3.75 -4.90 7.61
N HIS A 56 4.64 -3.93 7.35
CA HIS A 56 6.08 -4.13 7.46
C HIS A 56 6.51 -4.42 8.90
N PHE A 57 5.92 -3.76 9.89
CA PHE A 57 6.16 -4.06 11.31
C PHE A 57 5.81 -5.53 11.64
N CYS A 58 4.72 -6.04 11.07
CA CYS A 58 4.35 -7.46 11.16
C CYS A 58 5.20 -8.37 10.26
N GLY A 59 6.27 -7.88 9.62
CA GLY A 59 7.17 -8.65 8.76
C GLY A 59 6.62 -8.95 7.35
N VAL A 60 5.42 -8.48 7.02
CA VAL A 60 4.83 -8.69 5.70
C VAL A 60 5.57 -7.86 4.66
N LYS A 61 5.90 -8.47 3.52
CA LYS A 61 6.47 -7.77 2.36
C LYS A 61 5.36 -6.95 1.69
N VAL A 62 5.59 -5.66 1.46
CA VAL A 62 4.57 -4.76 0.93
C VAL A 62 4.82 -4.51 -0.55
N LEU A 63 3.83 -4.72 -1.41
CA LEU A 63 3.88 -4.33 -2.82
C LEU A 63 3.46 -2.87 -3.00
N GLU A 64 3.85 -2.27 -4.13
CA GLU A 64 3.47 -0.91 -4.50
C GLU A 64 1.94 -0.75 -4.49
N PRO A 65 1.35 0.28 -3.85
CA PRO A 65 -0.11 0.38 -3.77
C PRO A 65 -0.75 0.55 -5.15
N HIS A 66 -1.97 0.05 -5.31
CA HIS A 66 -2.82 0.34 -6.46
C HIS A 66 -3.86 1.40 -6.06
N ILE A 67 -3.74 2.60 -6.60
CA ILE A 67 -4.58 3.73 -6.21
C ILE A 67 -5.34 4.25 -7.42
N CYS A 68 -6.66 4.22 -7.34
CA CYS A 68 -7.53 4.84 -8.33
C CYS A 68 -8.01 6.19 -7.79
N TYR A 69 -7.44 7.28 -8.31
CA TYR A 69 -7.76 8.62 -7.84
C TYR A 69 -9.08 9.15 -8.41
N ALA A 70 -9.96 9.63 -7.52
CA ALA A 70 -11.23 10.28 -7.83
C ALA A 70 -12.08 9.57 -8.92
N PRO A 71 -12.34 8.25 -8.84
CA PRO A 71 -13.06 7.52 -9.89
C PRO A 71 -14.50 8.02 -10.09
N GLU A 72 -15.10 8.65 -9.06
CA GLU A 72 -16.40 9.31 -9.12
C GLU A 72 -16.40 10.57 -10.00
N ASN A 73 -15.23 11.21 -10.17
CA ASN A 73 -15.07 12.48 -10.86
C ASN A 73 -14.43 12.35 -12.26
N VAL A 74 -14.27 11.12 -12.78
CA VAL A 74 -13.73 10.86 -14.12
C VAL A 74 -14.78 10.25 -15.05
N SER A 75 -14.46 10.20 -16.36
CA SER A 75 -15.37 9.60 -17.35
C SER A 75 -15.52 8.09 -17.15
N GLU A 76 -16.55 7.51 -17.76
CA GLU A 76 -16.76 6.05 -17.71
C GLU A 76 -15.62 5.29 -18.40
N GLU A 77 -15.11 5.82 -19.51
CA GLU A 77 -13.95 5.28 -20.22
C GLU A 77 -12.74 5.24 -19.28
N LYS A 78 -12.51 6.31 -18.51
CA LYS A 78 -11.40 6.35 -17.58
C LYS A 78 -11.55 5.35 -16.43
N ARG A 79 -12.77 5.14 -15.92
CA ARG A 79 -13.03 4.06 -14.95
C ARG A 79 -12.76 2.67 -15.54
N LYS A 80 -13.13 2.43 -16.81
CA LYS A 80 -12.82 1.17 -17.51
C LYS A 80 -11.32 0.98 -17.67
N GLU A 81 -10.57 2.04 -17.95
CA GLU A 81 -9.10 1.99 -17.98
C GLU A 81 -8.51 1.62 -16.62
N MET A 82 -9.00 2.22 -15.51
CA MET A 82 -8.57 1.88 -14.16
C MET A 82 -8.80 0.38 -13.85
N LEU A 83 -9.99 -0.15 -14.16
CA LEU A 83 -10.31 -1.58 -14.00
C LEU A 83 -9.42 -2.47 -14.88
N THR A 84 -9.13 -2.02 -16.10
CA THR A 84 -8.26 -2.75 -17.02
C THR A 84 -6.83 -2.79 -16.48
N ALA A 85 -6.30 -1.65 -16.02
CA ALA A 85 -4.97 -1.56 -15.41
C ALA A 85 -4.85 -2.48 -14.19
N TRP A 86 -5.85 -2.48 -13.31
CA TRP A 86 -5.91 -3.39 -12.17
C TRP A 86 -5.89 -4.86 -12.59
N THR A 87 -6.74 -5.23 -13.55
CA THR A 87 -6.83 -6.60 -14.07
C THR A 87 -5.53 -7.06 -14.72
N GLN A 88 -4.82 -6.18 -15.43
CA GLN A 88 -3.52 -6.52 -16.03
C GLN A 88 -2.45 -6.72 -14.95
N ARG A 89 -2.39 -5.84 -13.95
CA ARG A 89 -1.43 -5.96 -12.85
C ARG A 89 -1.56 -7.29 -12.10
N LEU A 90 -2.80 -7.70 -11.81
CA LEU A 90 -3.08 -8.97 -11.12
C LEU A 90 -2.50 -10.21 -11.82
N LYS A 91 -2.29 -10.18 -13.14
CA LYS A 91 -1.72 -11.30 -13.90
C LYS A 91 -0.24 -11.53 -13.60
N THR A 92 0.48 -10.49 -13.20
CA THR A 92 1.92 -10.54 -12.92
C THR A 92 2.25 -10.25 -11.47
N LEU A 93 1.25 -10.08 -10.60
CA LEU A 93 1.41 -9.64 -9.22
C LEU A 93 2.43 -10.46 -8.42
N TRP A 94 2.42 -11.78 -8.59
CA TRP A 94 3.33 -12.69 -7.88
C TRP A 94 4.81 -12.60 -8.31
N LYS A 95 5.10 -11.84 -9.37
CA LYS A 95 6.44 -11.58 -9.89
C LYS A 95 6.92 -10.16 -9.56
N GLU A 96 6.09 -9.35 -8.92
CA GLU A 96 6.47 -8.01 -8.50
C GLU A 96 7.40 -8.08 -7.30
N GLU A 97 8.42 -7.23 -7.30
CA GLU A 97 9.29 -7.05 -6.14
C GLU A 97 8.61 -6.12 -5.12
N PRO A 98 8.68 -6.42 -3.81
CA PRO A 98 8.20 -5.52 -2.76
C PRO A 98 8.88 -4.15 -2.78
N ILE A 99 8.18 -3.14 -2.30
CA ILE A 99 8.77 -1.82 -2.05
C ILE A 99 9.76 -1.90 -0.88
N ASP A 100 10.75 -1.02 -0.89
CA ASP A 100 11.56 -0.78 0.28
C ASP A 100 10.75 0.07 1.27
N CYS A 101 10.25 -0.53 2.36
CA CYS A 101 9.47 0.19 3.37
C CYS A 101 10.36 1.06 4.30
N SER A 102 11.35 1.75 3.74
CA SER A 102 12.23 2.69 4.42
C SER A 102 11.65 4.11 4.39
N PRO A 103 12.00 5.00 5.34
CA PRO A 103 11.54 6.39 5.31
C PRO A 103 11.79 7.12 3.99
N GLU A 104 12.84 6.77 3.25
CA GLU A 104 13.23 7.38 1.99
C GLU A 104 12.28 7.03 0.83
N TRP A 105 11.59 5.89 0.91
CA TRP A 105 10.57 5.54 -0.07
C TRP A 105 9.31 6.39 0.07
N PHE A 106 9.01 6.90 1.27
CA PHE A 106 7.79 7.66 1.58
C PHE A 106 8.01 9.17 1.47
#